data_AF-A0A1E3ZNI5-F1
#
_entry.id   AF-A0A1E3ZNI5-F1
#
_cell.length_a   1.000
_cell.length_b   1.000
_cell.length_c   1.000
_cell.angle_alpha   90.00
_cell.angle_beta   90.00
_cell.angle_gamma   90.00
#
_symmetry.space_group_name_H-M   'P 1'
#
loop_
_entity.id
_entity.type
_entity.pdbx_description
1 polymer ?
#
loop_
_entity_poly.entity_id
_entity_poly.type
_entity_poly.pdbx_seq_one_letter_code
_entity_poly.pdbx_strand_id
1 'polypeptide(L)'
;MEKEQDIIDPEYLKGFNQGYTMAKYLPETSAKIVKSEVKTPHMEGFQQGRDQYLMEVVREKYPEWLKDGHPKYKEPPVSRTKDRGRDMDKS
;
A
#
# COMPACT_ATOMS: atom_id res chain seq x y z
N MET A 1 15.62 12.28 21.95
CA MET A 1 15.02 11.09 21.31
C MET A 1 16.07 10.54 20.38
N GLU A 2 16.87 9.59 20.86
CA GLU A 2 17.76 8.83 19.99
C GLU A 2 16.87 7.98 19.09
N LYS A 3 17.04 8.12 17.78
CA LYS A 3 16.41 7.22 16.83
C LYS A 3 17.07 5.87 17.05
N GLU A 4 16.33 4.92 17.64
CA GLU A 4 16.69 3.51 17.54
C GLU A 4 16.95 3.25 16.05
N GLN A 5 18.21 3.00 15.71
CA GLN A 5 18.55 2.59 14.37
C GLN A 5 17.98 1.20 14.24
N ASP A 6 16.82 1.07 13.58
CA ASP A 6 16.26 -0.22 13.20
C ASP A 6 17.35 -0.97 12.42
N ILE A 7 18.04 -1.89 13.09
CA ILE A 7 19.06 -2.72 12.47
C ILE A 7 18.31 -3.72 11.60
N ILE A 8 18.09 -3.34 10.35
CA ILE A 8 17.50 -4.22 9.36
C ILE A 8 18.46 -5.38 9.14
N ASP A 9 17.93 -6.61 9.20
CA ASP A 9 18.72 -7.82 8.92
C ASP A 9 19.35 -7.71 7.52
N PRO A 10 20.69 -7.77 7.39
CA PRO A 10 21.37 -7.73 6.11
C PRO A 10 20.88 -8.80 5.13
N GLU A 11 20.45 -9.95 5.64
CA GLU A 11 19.98 -11.05 4.83
C GLU A 11 18.58 -10.79 4.26
N TYR A 12 17.72 -10.15 5.07
CA TYR A 12 16.45 -9.60 4.58
C TYR A 12 16.68 -8.57 3.47
N LEU A 13 17.60 -7.63 3.68
CA LEU A 13 17.85 -6.55 2.71
C LEU A 13 18.34 -7.09 1.36
N LYS A 14 19.21 -8.10 1.38
CA LYS A 14 19.65 -8.80 0.16
C LYS A 14 18.47 -9.47 -0.54
N GLY A 15 17.67 -10.21 0.22
CA GLY A 15 16.46 -10.84 -0.28
C GLY A 15 15.53 -9.83 -0.95
N PHE A 16 15.28 -8.71 -0.29
CA PHE A 16 14.45 -7.61 -0.80
C PHE A 16 14.94 -7.07 -2.14
N ASN A 17 16.21 -6.69 -2.20
CA ASN A 17 16.80 -6.15 -3.43
C ASN A 17 16.75 -7.19 -4.57
N GLN A 18 16.98 -8.47 -4.24
CA GLN A 18 16.91 -9.55 -5.21
C GLN A 18 15.48 -9.78 -5.71
N GLY A 19 14.50 -9.83 -4.81
CA GLY A 19 13.09 -9.97 -5.14
C GLY A 19 12.57 -8.85 -6.04
N TYR A 20 12.91 -7.61 -5.69
CA TYR A 20 12.58 -6.41 -6.48
C TYR A 20 13.19 -6.48 -7.88
N THR A 21 14.49 -6.79 -7.97
CA THR A 21 15.22 -6.88 -9.24
C THR A 21 14.67 -8.00 -10.12
N MET A 22 14.40 -9.18 -9.53
CA MET A 22 13.84 -10.31 -10.26
C MET A 22 12.39 -10.05 -10.70
N ALA A 23 11.58 -9.35 -9.91
CA ALA A 23 10.24 -8.96 -10.33
C ALA A 23 10.27 -8.04 -11.56
N LYS A 24 11.25 -7.14 -11.64
CA LYS A 24 11.46 -6.23 -12.76
C LYS A 24 11.91 -6.91 -14.05
N TYR A 25 12.89 -7.81 -13.97
CA TYR A 25 13.52 -8.38 -15.18
C TYR A 25 13.08 -9.81 -15.49
N LEU A 26 12.62 -10.57 -14.49
CA LEU A 26 12.29 -12.01 -14.58
C LEU A 26 10.98 -12.34 -13.82
N PRO A 27 9.84 -11.74 -14.18
CA PRO A 27 8.59 -11.81 -13.41
C PRO A 27 8.03 -13.22 -13.23
N GLU A 28 8.17 -14.09 -14.23
CA GLU A 28 7.72 -15.48 -14.12
C GLU A 28 8.54 -16.29 -13.11
N THR A 29 9.84 -16.02 -13.05
CA THR A 29 10.76 -16.72 -12.16
C THR A 29 10.54 -16.27 -10.72
N SER A 30 10.43 -14.97 -10.49
CA SER A 30 10.13 -14.45 -9.15
C SER A 30 8.80 -14.97 -8.62
N ALA A 31 7.76 -15.07 -9.47
CA ALA A 31 6.48 -15.65 -9.10
C ALA A 31 6.56 -17.14 -8.74
N LYS A 32 7.45 -17.91 -9.35
CA LYS A 32 7.68 -19.33 -9.00
C LYS A 32 8.42 -19.47 -7.68
N ILE A 33 9.43 -18.62 -7.42
CA ILE A 33 10.23 -18.67 -6.19
C ILE A 33 9.37 -18.38 -4.96
N VAL A 34 8.47 -17.40 -5.03
CA VAL A 34 7.56 -17.06 -3.92
C VAL A 34 6.61 -18.20 -3.53
N LYS A 35 6.34 -19.15 -4.44
CA LYS A 35 5.53 -20.34 -4.11
C LYS A 35 6.24 -21.32 -3.18
N SER A 36 7.54 -21.17 -2.96
CA SER A 36 8.26 -21.98 -1.98
C SER A 36 7.90 -21.51 -0.56
N GLU A 37 7.52 -22.44 0.32
CA GLU A 37 7.12 -22.13 1.70
C GLU A 37 8.32 -21.95 2.65
N VAL A 38 9.46 -21.49 2.13
CA VAL A 38 10.68 -21.31 2.91
C VAL A 38 10.58 -20.04 3.74
N LYS A 39 10.55 -20.18 5.06
CA LYS A 39 10.53 -19.04 6.00
C LYS A 39 11.95 -18.71 6.45
N THR A 40 12.61 -17.83 5.71
CA THR A 40 13.90 -17.24 6.08
C THR A 40 13.82 -15.72 5.93
N PRO A 41 14.62 -14.93 6.67
CA PRO A 41 14.66 -13.47 6.50
C PRO A 41 14.91 -13.07 5.05
N HIS A 42 15.78 -13.81 4.35
CA HIS A 42 16.01 -13.64 2.92
C HIS A 42 14.73 -13.80 2.10
N MET A 43 14.00 -14.90 2.29
CA MET A 43 12.81 -15.19 1.50
C MET A 43 11.66 -14.23 1.82
N GLU A 44 11.55 -13.79 3.07
CA GLU A 44 10.61 -12.74 3.46
C GLU A 44 10.94 -11.41 2.78
N GLY A 45 12.21 -10.99 2.81
CA GLY A 45 12.69 -9.84 2.06
C GLY A 45 12.36 -9.96 0.58
N PHE A 46 12.67 -11.11 -0.03
CA PHE A 46 12.40 -11.37 -1.44
C PHE A 46 10.92 -11.22 -1.81
N GLN A 47 10.01 -11.78 -1.01
CA GLN A 47 8.57 -11.65 -1.22
C GLN A 47 8.15 -10.18 -1.18
N GLN A 48 8.57 -9.45 -0.15
CA GLN A 48 8.22 -8.05 0.04
C GLN A 48 8.82 -7.15 -1.06
N GLY A 49 10.06 -7.39 -1.48
CA GLY A 49 10.71 -6.65 -2.55
C GLY A 49 10.02 -6.85 -3.90
N ARG A 50 9.58 -8.09 -4.20
CA ARG A 50 8.75 -8.37 -5.37
C ARG A 50 7.42 -7.63 -5.31
N ASP A 51 6.73 -7.72 -4.17
CA ASP A 51 5.40 -7.13 -4.02
C ASP A 51 5.46 -5.60 -4.10
N GLN A 52 6.50 -4.98 -3.54
CA GLN A 52 6.78 -3.55 -3.69
C GLN A 52 6.88 -3.15 -5.17
N TYR A 53 7.67 -3.87 -5.97
CA TYR A 53 7.77 -3.59 -7.41
C TYR A 53 6.41 -3.72 -8.12
N LEU A 54 5.64 -4.76 -7.79
CA LEU A 54 4.31 -4.96 -8.38
C LEU A 54 3.35 -3.81 -8.02
N MET A 55 3.37 -3.35 -6.77
CA MET A 55 2.59 -2.19 -6.33
C MET A 55 2.99 -0.92 -7.08
N GLU A 56 4.29 -0.69 -7.30
CA GLU A 56 4.80 0.45 -8.07
C GLU A 56 4.34 0.40 -9.53
N VAL A 57 4.48 -0.75 -10.20
CA VAL A 57 4.01 -0.94 -11.58
C VAL A 57 2.50 -0.70 -11.69
N VAL A 58 1.74 -1.19 -10.72
CA VAL A 58 0.30 -1.01 -10.65
C VAL A 58 -0.05 0.47 -10.45
N ARG A 59 0.65 1.17 -9.55
CA ARG A 59 0.49 2.61 -9.30
C ARG A 59 0.84 3.45 -10.52
N GLU A 60 1.89 3.10 -11.26
CA GLU A 60 2.28 3.79 -12.50
C GLU A 60 1.24 3.61 -13.61
N LYS A 61 0.68 2.41 -13.73
CA LYS A 61 -0.29 2.06 -14.79
C LYS A 61 -1.70 2.56 -14.52
N TYR A 62 -2.03 2.92 -13.28
CA TYR A 62 -3.37 3.44 -12.98
C TYR A 62 -3.60 4.81 -13.63
N PRO A 63 -4.83 5.08 -14.10
CA PRO A 63 -5.22 6.43 -14.48
C PRO A 63 -5.10 7.39 -13.30
N GLU A 64 -4.74 8.66 -13.55
CA GLU A 64 -4.57 9.68 -12.49
C GLU A 64 -5.77 9.79 -11.54
N TRP A 65 -7.00 9.63 -12.04
CA TRP A 65 -8.22 9.68 -11.23
C TRP A 65 -8.38 8.53 -10.23
N LEU A 66 -7.60 7.45 -10.39
CA LEU A 66 -7.60 6.28 -9.50
C LEU A 66 -6.37 6.25 -8.57
N LYS A 67 -5.35 7.08 -8.84
CA LYS A 67 -4.14 7.17 -8.00
C LYS A 67 -4.42 7.87 -6.66
N ASP A 68 -5.31 8.85 -6.66
CA ASP A 68 -5.79 9.53 -5.46
C ASP A 68 -7.00 8.79 -4.91
N GLY A 69 -6.73 7.72 -4.16
CA GLY A 69 -7.75 7.07 -3.34
C GLY A 69 -8.44 8.12 -2.46
N HIS A 70 -9.74 8.31 -2.69
CA HIS A 70 -10.64 9.35 -2.19
C HIS A 70 -10.71 10.62 -3.05
N PRO A 71 -11.82 10.84 -3.79
CA PRO A 71 -12.38 12.18 -3.80
C PRO A 71 -12.49 12.59 -2.33
N LYS A 72 -11.74 13.61 -1.92
CA LYS A 72 -12.08 14.39 -0.75
C LYS A 72 -13.49 14.90 -1.03
N TYR A 73 -14.51 14.15 -0.64
CA TYR A 73 -15.80 14.74 -0.34
C TYR A 73 -15.44 15.82 0.66
N LYS A 74 -15.37 17.06 0.18
CA LYS A 74 -15.35 18.23 1.05
C LYS A 74 -16.62 18.02 1.85
N GLU A 75 -16.49 17.57 3.08
CA GLU A 75 -17.61 17.55 4.01
C GLU A 75 -18.24 18.94 3.89
N PRO A 76 -19.54 19.04 3.55
CA PRO A 76 -20.18 20.34 3.49
C PRO A 76 -19.92 21.00 4.86
N PRO A 77 -19.48 22.26 4.90
CA PRO A 77 -19.16 22.91 6.17
C PRO A 77 -20.37 22.78 7.07
N VAL A 78 -20.18 22.21 8.26
CA VAL A 78 -21.25 21.99 9.24
C VAL A 78 -21.81 23.36 9.60
N SER A 79 -22.86 23.78 8.89
CA SER A 79 -23.54 25.04 9.17
C SER A 79 -24.36 24.83 10.44
N ARG A 80 -23.73 25.14 11.57
CA ARG A 80 -24.46 25.48 12.79
C ARG A 80 -25.29 26.74 12.50
N THR A 81 -26.54 26.57 12.11
CA THR A 81 -27.56 27.60 12.28
C THR A 81 -28.74 26.99 13.01
N LYS A 82 -28.79 27.38 14.28
CA LYS A 82 -29.91 27.27 15.20
C LYS A 82 -31.12 28.01 14.62
N ASP A 83 -32.28 27.40 14.81
CA ASP A 83 -33.60 28.02 15.02
C ASP A 83 -34.59 28.15 13.84
N ARG A 84 -35.83 27.71 14.13
CA ARG A 84 -37.18 28.10 13.64
C ARG A 84 -37.89 27.30 12.54
N GLY A 85 -39.04 26.75 12.94
CA GLY A 85 -40.27 26.59 12.12
C GLY A 85 -40.78 25.14 12.05
N ARG A 86 -41.63 24.66 12.96
CA ARG A 86 -43.12 24.68 12.97
C ARG A 86 -43.81 23.81 11.89
N ASP A 87 -44.82 23.07 12.36
CA ASP A 87 -46.00 22.51 11.66
C ASP A 87 -45.79 21.17 10.91
N MET A 88 -46.69 20.20 10.81
CA MET A 88 -47.95 19.80 11.45
C MET A 88 -48.29 18.37 10.95
N ASP A 89 -49.10 17.64 11.72
CA ASP A 89 -50.08 16.61 11.34
C ASP A 89 -49.71 15.17 10.86
N LYS A 90 -50.17 14.23 11.70
CA LYS A 90 -51.02 13.03 11.47
C LYS A 90 -50.75 12.10 10.28
N SER A 91 -50.57 10.82 10.60
CA SER A 91 -51.40 9.71 10.11
C SER A 91 -51.46 8.60 11.16
#